data_AF-A0A4V2V9N5-F1
#
_entry.id   AF-A0A4V2V9N5-F1
#
_cell.length_a   1.000
_cell.length_b   1.000
_cell.length_c   1.000
_cell.angle_alpha   90.00
_cell.angle_beta   90.00
_cell.angle_gamma   90.00
#
_symmetry.space_group_name_H-M   'P 1'
#
loop_
_entity.id
_entity.type
_entity.pdbx_description
1 polymer ?
#
loop_
_entity_poly.entity_id
_entity_poly.type
_entity_poly.pdbx_seq_one_letter_code
_entity_poly.pdbx_strand_id
1 'polypeptide(L)'
;MDKICREYNTDHERLFGAHVVWTDFKARLDALLKSLHTYPPVLHHDFVGLPFEEHFRKRVDDHRTHQERLLASREEAKRQMAEARATKIQSDARRVLGRDVDEWLSRGLVGDSGLKPEEVSAASDEGHDRMQRILFGKEREMEEQARQRMIASNKRTKARAMLTMAAGNAFATEQHAELWLNTGNPALRGARPIDYCTDDGTLAEVLLHLPKSRRR
;
A
#
# COMPACT_ATOMS: atom_id res chain seq x y z
N MET A 1 -58.76 66.29 46.93
CA MET A 1 -58.65 64.82 46.81
C MET A 1 -58.12 64.37 45.44
N ASP A 2 -58.20 65.17 44.36
CA ASP A 2 -57.72 64.78 43.00
C ASP A 2 -56.23 64.99 42.69
N LYS A 3 -55.47 65.72 43.52
CA LYS A 3 -54.04 65.97 43.27
C LYS A 3 -53.13 64.83 43.71
N ILE A 4 -53.51 64.10 44.77
CA ILE A 4 -52.68 63.03 45.34
C ILE A 4 -52.75 61.77 44.46
N CYS A 5 -53.88 61.47 43.83
CA CYS A 5 -53.98 60.30 42.93
C CYS A 5 -53.23 60.45 41.59
N ARG A 6 -52.85 61.67 41.17
CA ARG A 6 -52.04 61.85 39.95
C ARG A 6 -50.55 61.63 40.19
N GLU A 7 -50.00 62.02 41.33
CA GLU A 7 -48.58 61.83 41.63
C GLU A 7 -48.22 60.34 41.79
N TYR A 8 -49.09 59.54 42.44
CA TYR A 8 -48.88 58.09 42.60
C TYR A 8 -48.94 57.29 41.29
N ASN A 9 -49.58 57.80 40.23
CA ASN A 9 -49.67 57.09 38.96
C ASN A 9 -48.39 57.27 38.11
N THR A 10 -47.74 58.43 38.22
CA THR A 10 -46.47 58.72 37.53
C THR A 10 -45.29 57.90 38.06
N ASP A 11 -45.26 57.62 39.36
CA ASP A 11 -44.21 56.80 39.97
C ASP A 11 -44.41 55.31 39.70
N HIS A 12 -45.68 54.85 39.61
CA HIS A 12 -46.01 53.50 39.14
C HIS A 12 -45.58 53.30 37.67
N GLU A 13 -45.87 54.23 36.75
CA GLU A 13 -45.43 54.09 35.35
C GLU A 13 -43.90 54.13 35.19
N ARG A 14 -43.19 54.90 36.03
CA ARG A 14 -41.71 54.91 36.06
C ARG A 14 -41.12 53.63 36.63
N LEU A 15 -41.70 53.07 37.68
CA LEU A 15 -41.25 51.81 38.28
C LEU A 15 -41.55 50.60 37.39
N PHE A 16 -42.71 50.57 36.72
CA PHE A 16 -43.09 49.50 35.79
C PHE A 16 -42.35 49.62 34.45
N GLY A 17 -42.13 50.84 33.95
CA GLY A 17 -41.26 51.08 32.79
C GLY A 17 -39.81 50.68 33.06
N ALA A 18 -39.27 50.98 34.25
CA ALA A 18 -37.95 50.52 34.67
C ALA A 18 -37.87 48.99 34.81
N HIS A 19 -38.95 48.34 35.26
CA HIS A 19 -39.02 46.88 35.36
C HIS A 19 -38.98 46.21 33.98
N VAL A 20 -39.73 46.73 32.99
CA VAL A 20 -39.73 46.21 31.61
C VAL A 20 -38.36 46.39 30.95
N VAL A 21 -37.74 47.56 31.12
CA VAL A 21 -36.38 47.84 30.61
C VAL A 21 -35.33 46.93 31.25
N TRP A 22 -35.44 46.66 32.55
CA TRP A 22 -34.53 45.76 33.26
C TRP A 22 -34.72 44.30 32.85
N THR A 23 -35.95 43.82 32.67
CA THR A 23 -36.22 42.45 32.22
C THR A 23 -35.71 42.21 30.79
N ASP A 24 -35.87 43.20 29.90
CA ASP A 24 -35.36 43.12 28.54
C ASP A 24 -33.82 43.14 28.50
N PHE A 25 -33.19 43.98 29.31
CA PHE A 25 -31.74 44.00 29.45
C PHE A 25 -31.21 42.66 29.97
N LYS A 26 -31.83 42.10 31.02
CA LYS A 26 -31.47 40.80 31.58
C LYS A 26 -31.63 39.68 30.54
N ALA A 27 -32.73 39.66 29.79
CA ALA A 27 -32.97 38.67 28.74
C ALA A 27 -31.90 38.74 27.63
N ARG A 28 -31.49 39.95 27.23
CA ARG A 28 -30.39 40.15 26.27
C ARG A 28 -29.05 39.69 26.81
N LEU A 29 -28.78 39.91 28.10
CA LEU A 29 -27.53 39.46 28.75
C LEU A 29 -27.49 37.94 28.90
N ASP A 30 -28.61 37.31 29.25
CA ASP A 30 -28.73 35.84 29.30
C ASP A 30 -28.59 35.21 27.91
N ALA A 31 -29.16 35.83 26.87
CA ALA A 31 -28.96 35.41 25.48
C ALA A 31 -27.49 35.57 25.04
N LEU A 32 -26.84 36.66 25.44
CA LEU A 32 -25.42 36.90 25.20
C LEU A 32 -24.56 35.83 25.87
N LEU A 33 -24.78 35.55 27.16
CA LEU A 33 -24.06 34.48 27.88
C LEU A 33 -24.29 33.11 27.23
N LYS A 34 -25.52 32.78 26.84
CA LYS A 34 -25.81 31.54 26.10
C LYS A 34 -25.07 31.49 24.76
N SER A 35 -25.02 32.58 24.01
CA SER A 35 -24.28 32.65 22.75
C SER A 35 -22.76 32.54 22.95
N LEU A 36 -22.22 33.04 24.08
CA LEU A 36 -20.82 32.88 24.46
C LEU A 36 -20.48 31.43 24.85
N HIS A 37 -21.44 30.67 25.36
CA HIS A 37 -21.25 29.27 25.73
C HIS A 37 -21.59 28.29 24.60
N THR A 38 -22.18 28.78 23.50
CA THR A 38 -22.54 27.96 22.33
C THR A 38 -21.36 27.90 21.34
N TYR A 39 -21.10 26.71 20.79
CA TYR A 39 -20.08 26.50 19.78
C TYR A 39 -20.71 25.92 18.50
N PRO A 40 -20.60 26.58 17.32
CA PRO A 40 -19.92 27.85 17.06
C PRO A 40 -20.64 29.07 17.67
N PRO A 41 -19.93 30.20 17.91
CA PRO A 41 -20.56 31.42 18.38
C PRO A 41 -21.48 32.01 17.30
N VAL A 42 -22.78 32.10 17.60
CA VAL A 42 -23.79 32.69 16.70
C VAL A 42 -24.17 34.07 17.20
N LEU A 43 -23.95 35.10 16.39
CA LEU A 43 -24.36 36.47 16.69
C LEU A 43 -25.83 36.64 16.31
N HIS A 44 -26.73 36.53 17.30
CA HIS A 44 -28.18 36.72 17.08
C HIS A 44 -28.62 38.18 17.17
N HIS A 45 -27.76 39.09 17.67
CA HIS A 45 -28.09 40.50 17.91
C HIS A 45 -26.97 41.45 17.49
N ASP A 46 -27.34 42.66 17.07
CA ASP A 46 -26.43 43.77 16.84
C ASP A 46 -25.88 44.25 18.20
N PHE A 47 -24.68 43.80 18.55
CA PHE A 47 -24.00 44.17 19.80
C PHE A 47 -23.21 45.49 19.68
N VAL A 48 -23.59 46.34 18.72
CA VAL A 48 -22.93 47.62 18.44
C VAL A 48 -22.88 48.46 19.73
N GLY A 49 -21.68 48.70 20.23
CA GLY A 49 -21.43 49.54 21.41
C GLY A 49 -21.29 48.82 22.75
N LEU A 50 -21.33 47.48 22.81
CA LEU A 50 -20.95 46.74 24.02
C LEU A 50 -19.44 46.47 24.06
N PRO A 51 -18.77 46.55 25.23
CA PRO A 51 -17.32 46.30 25.38
C PRO A 51 -16.91 44.82 25.19
N PHE A 52 -17.75 44.02 24.53
CA PHE A 52 -17.54 42.60 24.26
C PHE A 52 -17.42 42.29 22.76
N GLU A 53 -17.61 43.27 21.89
CA GLU A 53 -17.56 43.08 20.43
C GLU A 53 -16.22 42.48 19.97
N GLU A 54 -15.09 42.99 20.50
CA GLU A 54 -13.76 42.45 20.19
C GLU A 54 -13.58 41.00 20.66
N HIS A 55 -14.15 40.64 21.81
CA HIS A 55 -14.10 39.27 22.33
C HIS A 55 -14.89 38.29 21.46
N PHE A 56 -16.04 38.72 20.94
CA PHE A 56 -16.82 37.93 19.99
C PHE A 56 -16.09 37.76 18.66
N ARG A 57 -15.57 38.85 18.08
CA ARG A 57 -14.76 38.80 16.84
C ARG A 57 -13.59 37.83 17.00
N LYS A 58 -12.84 37.95 18.09
CA LYS A 58 -11.72 37.05 18.39
C LYS A 58 -12.14 35.59 18.45
N ARG A 59 -13.27 35.26 19.08
CA ARG A 59 -13.77 33.87 19.15
C ARG A 59 -14.24 33.32 17.80
N VAL A 60 -14.89 34.15 16.98
CA VAL A 60 -15.27 33.77 15.61
C VAL A 60 -14.01 33.50 14.78
N ASP A 61 -12.99 34.36 14.88
CA ASP A 61 -11.70 34.18 14.21
C ASP A 61 -10.95 32.94 14.72
N ASP A 62 -10.93 32.68 16.04
CA ASP A 62 -10.34 31.49 16.65
C ASP A 62 -11.05 30.21 16.16
N HIS A 63 -12.38 30.24 16.05
CA HIS A 63 -13.17 29.12 15.50
C HIS A 63 -12.84 28.87 14.03
N ARG A 64 -12.82 29.92 13.20
CA ARG A 64 -12.43 29.81 11.78
C ARG A 64 -11.03 29.23 11.64
N THR A 65 -10.07 29.78 12.38
CA THR A 65 -8.67 29.33 12.39
C THR A 65 -8.58 27.87 12.85
N HIS A 66 -9.37 27.46 13.84
CA HIS A 66 -9.42 26.07 14.30
C HIS A 66 -9.96 25.13 13.21
N GLN A 67 -11.05 25.50 12.54
CA GLN A 67 -11.62 24.72 11.43
C GLN A 67 -10.64 24.60 10.26
N GLU A 68 -9.99 25.70 9.88
CA GLU A 68 -8.95 25.70 8.84
C GLU A 68 -7.78 24.78 9.21
N ARG A 69 -7.32 24.80 10.46
CA ARG A 69 -6.28 23.89 10.96
C ARG A 69 -6.72 22.43 10.92
N LEU A 70 -7.96 22.13 11.30
CA LEU A 70 -8.48 20.76 11.24
C LEU A 70 -8.57 20.24 9.81
N LEU A 71 -9.02 21.07 8.86
CA LEU A 71 -9.06 20.72 7.45
C LEU A 71 -7.65 20.51 6.89
N ALA A 72 -6.72 21.44 7.17
CA ALA A 72 -5.32 21.33 6.77
C ALA A 72 -4.67 20.07 7.34
N SER A 73 -4.91 19.76 8.61
CA SER A 73 -4.41 18.54 9.26
C SER A 73 -4.97 17.27 8.64
N ARG A 74 -6.26 17.25 8.25
CA ARG A 74 -6.88 16.11 7.56
C ARG A 74 -6.29 15.90 6.16
N GLU A 75 -6.10 16.96 5.40
CA GLU A 75 -5.49 16.88 4.06
C GLU A 75 -4.01 16.50 4.10
N GLU A 76 -3.27 16.97 5.11
CA GLU A 76 -1.91 16.52 5.37
C GLU A 76 -1.87 15.02 5.72
N ALA A 77 -2.75 14.55 6.62
CA ALA A 77 -2.81 13.14 6.97
C ALA A 77 -3.13 12.24 5.76
N LYS A 78 -4.04 12.66 4.89
CA LYS A 78 -4.34 11.94 3.63
C LYS A 78 -3.13 11.87 2.71
N ARG A 79 -2.39 12.97 2.55
CA ARG A 79 -1.16 13.01 1.74
C ARG A 79 -0.08 12.09 2.29
N GLN A 80 0.14 12.12 3.61
CA GLN A 80 1.11 11.24 4.27
C GLN A 80 0.74 9.76 4.11
N MET A 81 -0.55 9.40 4.22
CA MET A 81 -1.00 8.04 3.97
C MET A 81 -0.78 7.60 2.52
N ALA A 82 -1.06 8.47 1.54
CA ALA A 82 -0.82 8.20 0.13
C ALA A 82 0.67 7.98 -0.17
N GLU A 83 1.54 8.85 0.36
CA GLU A 83 2.99 8.74 0.21
C GLU A 83 3.56 7.50 0.90
N ALA A 84 3.03 7.15 2.09
CA ALA A 84 3.43 5.93 2.80
C ALA A 84 3.09 4.67 1.97
N ARG A 85 1.92 4.62 1.34
CA ARG A 85 1.54 3.49 0.45
C ARG A 85 2.44 3.40 -0.79
N ALA A 86 2.74 4.53 -1.42
CA ALA A 86 3.65 4.58 -2.56
C ALA A 86 5.07 4.12 -2.19
N THR A 87 5.61 4.64 -1.08
CA THR A 87 6.94 4.27 -0.58
C THR A 87 7.01 2.79 -0.23
N LYS A 88 5.96 2.27 0.44
CA LYS A 88 5.89 0.85 0.82
C LYS A 88 5.89 -0.07 -0.41
N ILE A 89 5.11 0.24 -1.45
CA ILE A 89 5.09 -0.61 -2.65
C ILE A 89 6.44 -0.57 -3.38
N GLN A 90 7.11 0.59 -3.42
CA GLN A 90 8.46 0.69 -4.00
C GLN A 90 9.47 -0.13 -3.19
N SER A 91 9.44 -0.07 -1.85
CA SER A 91 10.35 -0.86 -1.01
C SER A 91 10.11 -2.36 -1.16
N ASP A 92 8.86 -2.78 -1.18
CA ASP A 92 8.49 -4.17 -1.38
C ASP A 92 8.93 -4.65 -2.77
N ALA A 93 8.73 -3.83 -3.81
CA ALA A 93 9.13 -4.16 -5.17
C ALA A 93 10.65 -4.30 -5.31
N ARG A 94 11.44 -3.42 -4.68
CA ARG A 94 12.91 -3.55 -4.64
C ARG A 94 13.35 -4.85 -3.96
N ARG A 95 12.68 -5.23 -2.86
CA ARG A 95 12.97 -6.47 -2.13
C ARG A 95 12.67 -7.71 -2.97
N VAL A 96 11.54 -7.73 -3.66
CA VAL A 96 11.05 -8.90 -4.40
C VAL A 96 11.70 -9.02 -5.77
N LEU A 97 11.71 -7.95 -6.56
CA LEU A 97 12.13 -7.98 -7.97
C LEU A 97 13.63 -7.72 -8.15
N GLY A 98 14.30 -7.14 -7.15
CA GLY A 98 15.72 -6.84 -7.21
C GLY A 98 16.07 -5.94 -8.40
N ARG A 99 16.70 -6.53 -9.43
CA ARG A 99 17.18 -5.80 -10.62
C ARG A 99 16.06 -5.39 -11.58
N ASP A 100 14.91 -6.07 -11.54
CA ASP A 100 13.81 -5.83 -12.48
C ASP A 100 12.81 -4.78 -11.95
N VAL A 101 13.16 -4.12 -10.83
CA VAL A 101 12.26 -3.17 -10.15
C VAL A 101 11.97 -1.93 -10.99
N ASP A 102 12.97 -1.37 -11.66
CA ASP A 102 12.81 -0.12 -12.42
C ASP A 102 11.91 -0.31 -13.64
N GLU A 103 12.03 -1.46 -14.31
CA GLU A 103 11.12 -1.83 -15.39
C GLU A 103 9.69 -1.99 -14.86
N TRP A 104 9.51 -2.64 -13.71
CA TRP A 104 8.18 -2.85 -13.15
C TRP A 104 7.52 -1.56 -12.66
N LEU A 105 8.27 -0.66 -12.02
CA LEU A 105 7.75 0.64 -11.54
C LEU A 105 7.47 1.61 -12.68
N SER A 106 8.24 1.55 -13.77
CA SER A 106 8.02 2.40 -14.95
C SER A 106 6.89 1.92 -15.85
N ARG A 107 6.56 0.63 -15.80
CA ARG A 107 5.51 0.04 -16.64
C ARG A 107 4.12 0.36 -16.10
N GLY A 108 3.38 1.15 -16.87
CA GLY A 108 1.96 1.41 -16.61
C GLY A 108 1.13 0.13 -16.61
N LEU A 109 0.21 0.01 -15.64
CA LEU A 109 -0.68 -1.15 -15.56
C LEU A 109 -1.78 -1.10 -16.62
N VAL A 110 -2.02 -2.26 -17.24
CA VAL A 110 -3.11 -2.45 -18.19
C VAL A 110 -4.42 -2.48 -17.40
N GLY A 111 -5.29 -1.49 -17.64
CA GLY A 111 -6.59 -1.34 -16.97
C GLY A 111 -6.73 -0.03 -16.18
N ASP A 112 -5.68 0.39 -15.48
CA ASP A 112 -5.67 1.63 -14.67
C ASP A 112 -5.14 2.82 -15.48
N SER A 113 -5.65 3.01 -16.70
CA SER A 113 -5.27 4.13 -17.60
C SER A 113 -3.76 4.28 -17.91
N GLY A 114 -2.96 3.23 -17.67
CA GLY A 114 -1.50 3.30 -17.79
C GLY A 114 -0.78 3.94 -16.59
N LEU A 115 -1.46 4.10 -15.45
CA LEU A 115 -0.86 4.57 -14.20
C LEU A 115 0.22 3.61 -13.71
N LYS A 116 1.23 4.17 -13.07
CA LYS A 116 2.33 3.41 -12.46
C LYS A 116 1.87 2.72 -11.18
N PRO A 117 2.52 1.62 -10.76
CA PRO A 117 2.15 0.91 -9.53
C PRO A 117 2.15 1.80 -8.27
N GLU A 118 3.06 2.78 -8.20
CA GLU A 118 3.15 3.73 -7.10
C GLU A 118 1.96 4.70 -7.06
N GLU A 119 1.50 5.15 -8.23
CA GLU A 119 0.36 6.06 -8.38
C GLU A 119 -0.96 5.35 -8.02
N VAL A 120 -1.11 4.10 -8.47
CA VAL A 120 -2.26 3.25 -8.13
C VAL A 120 -2.31 2.98 -6.61
N SER A 121 -1.15 2.75 -5.99
CA SER A 121 -1.05 2.53 -4.54
C SER A 121 -1.31 3.80 -3.74
N ALA A 122 -0.86 4.96 -4.23
CA ALA A 122 -1.09 6.25 -3.58
C ALA A 122 -2.59 6.61 -3.57
N ALA A 123 -3.30 6.32 -4.67
CA ALA A 123 -4.67 6.74 -4.87
C ALA A 123 -5.68 6.13 -3.89
N SER A 124 -5.48 4.87 -3.44
CA SER A 124 -6.43 4.17 -2.56
C SER A 124 -5.80 2.99 -1.84
N ASP A 125 -6.39 2.58 -0.72
CA ASP A 125 -5.99 1.36 0.00
C ASP A 125 -6.25 0.11 -0.85
N GLU A 126 -7.38 0.07 -1.57
CA GLU A 126 -7.69 -1.04 -2.48
C GLU A 126 -6.69 -1.11 -3.63
N GLY A 127 -6.21 0.04 -4.12
CA GLY A 127 -5.14 0.12 -5.11
C GLY A 127 -3.84 -0.47 -4.59
N HIS A 128 -3.46 -0.12 -3.37
CA HIS A 128 -2.29 -0.67 -2.70
C HIS A 128 -2.39 -2.20 -2.51
N ASP A 129 -3.51 -2.70 -2.01
CA ASP A 129 -3.73 -4.14 -1.82
C ASP A 129 -3.71 -4.92 -3.14
N ARG A 130 -4.23 -4.33 -4.22
CA ARG A 130 -4.10 -4.92 -5.57
C ARG A 130 -2.63 -5.01 -5.99
N MET A 131 -1.87 -3.93 -5.83
CA MET A 131 -0.46 -3.92 -6.21
C MET A 131 0.37 -4.91 -5.38
N GLN A 132 0.09 -5.01 -4.09
CA GLN A 132 0.72 -6.03 -3.24
C GLN A 132 0.41 -7.44 -3.73
N ARG A 133 -0.85 -7.76 -4.08
CA ARG A 133 -1.20 -9.08 -4.62
C ARG A 133 -0.48 -9.40 -5.92
N ILE A 134 -0.36 -8.43 -6.84
CA ILE A 134 0.39 -8.60 -8.09
C ILE A 134 1.86 -8.90 -7.78
N LEU A 135 2.45 -8.13 -6.86
CA LEU A 135 3.86 -8.29 -6.49
C LEU A 135 4.12 -9.66 -5.84
N PHE A 136 3.28 -10.09 -4.90
CA PHE A 136 3.38 -11.42 -4.29
C PHE A 136 3.13 -12.55 -5.29
N GLY A 137 2.25 -12.34 -6.28
CA GLY A 137 2.07 -13.26 -7.39
C GLY A 137 3.37 -13.47 -8.16
N LYS A 138 4.08 -12.38 -8.49
CA LYS A 138 5.39 -12.44 -9.15
C LYS A 138 6.46 -13.11 -8.28
N GLU A 139 6.50 -12.80 -6.97
CA GLU A 139 7.44 -13.45 -6.04
C GLU A 139 7.31 -14.98 -6.09
N ARG A 140 6.07 -15.48 -6.00
CA ARG A 140 5.76 -16.91 -6.08
C ARG A 140 6.13 -17.53 -7.42
N GLU A 141 5.88 -16.82 -8.51
CA GLU A 141 6.25 -17.29 -9.85
C GLU A 141 7.78 -17.44 -9.98
N MET A 142 8.54 -16.45 -9.51
CA MET A 142 10.00 -16.53 -9.52
C MET A 142 10.54 -17.64 -8.63
N GLU A 143 9.95 -17.83 -7.44
CA GLU A 143 10.32 -18.92 -6.53
C GLU A 143 10.06 -20.29 -7.16
N GLU A 144 8.90 -20.48 -7.78
CA GLU A 144 8.56 -21.74 -8.45
C GLU A 144 9.47 -21.99 -9.66
N GLN A 145 9.77 -20.97 -10.46
CA GLN A 145 10.75 -21.09 -11.56
C GLN A 145 12.14 -21.46 -11.03
N ALA A 146 12.60 -20.85 -9.94
CA ALA A 146 13.88 -21.19 -9.31
C ALA A 146 13.87 -22.64 -8.81
N ARG A 147 12.78 -23.07 -8.16
CA ARG A 147 12.59 -24.44 -7.69
C ARG A 147 12.61 -25.45 -8.85
N GLN A 148 11.91 -25.18 -9.94
CA GLN A 148 11.90 -26.05 -11.12
C GLN A 148 13.28 -26.15 -11.76
N ARG A 149 14.02 -25.04 -11.87
CA ARG A 149 15.41 -25.03 -12.36
C ARG A 149 16.33 -25.87 -11.47
N MET A 150 16.18 -25.76 -10.15
CA MET A 150 16.93 -26.56 -9.19
C MET A 150 16.62 -28.06 -9.34
N ILE A 151 15.34 -28.42 -9.43
CA ILE A 151 14.90 -29.82 -9.62
C ILE A 151 15.46 -30.38 -10.94
N ALA A 152 15.35 -29.62 -12.04
CA ALA A 152 15.88 -30.02 -13.34
C ALA A 152 17.41 -30.20 -13.31
N SER A 153 18.13 -29.28 -12.64
CA SER A 153 19.57 -29.39 -12.43
C SER A 153 19.94 -30.65 -11.65
N ASN A 154 19.23 -30.94 -10.55
CA ASN A 154 19.47 -32.12 -9.73
C ASN A 154 19.20 -33.42 -10.50
N LYS A 155 18.11 -33.48 -11.27
CA LYS A 155 17.81 -34.61 -12.16
C LYS A 155 18.92 -34.83 -13.17
N ARG A 156 19.39 -33.78 -13.83
CA ARG A 156 20.50 -33.84 -14.79
C ARG A 156 21.78 -34.35 -14.15
N THR A 157 22.17 -33.83 -12.98
CA THR A 157 23.37 -34.28 -12.27
C THR A 157 23.28 -35.76 -11.87
N LYS A 158 22.12 -36.19 -11.36
CA LYS A 158 21.88 -37.60 -10.99
C LYS A 158 21.94 -38.53 -12.21
N ALA A 159 21.26 -38.17 -13.29
CA ALA A 159 21.23 -38.96 -14.52
C ALA A 159 22.64 -39.09 -15.13
N ARG A 160 23.42 -38.00 -15.13
CA ARG A 160 24.83 -38.02 -15.54
C ARG A 160 25.69 -38.92 -14.67
N ALA A 161 25.55 -38.85 -13.34
CA ALA A 161 26.31 -39.71 -12.43
C ALA A 161 26.00 -41.19 -12.67
N MET A 162 24.72 -41.54 -12.88
CA MET A 162 24.30 -42.90 -13.21
C MET A 162 24.86 -43.36 -14.56
N LEU A 163 24.86 -42.49 -15.57
CA LEU A 163 25.45 -42.77 -16.87
C LEU A 163 26.96 -43.03 -16.76
N THR A 164 27.70 -42.20 -16.02
CA THR A 164 29.14 -42.37 -15.81
C THR A 164 29.45 -43.71 -15.14
N MET A 165 28.69 -44.08 -14.09
CA MET A 165 28.84 -45.40 -13.45
C MET A 165 28.54 -46.55 -14.42
N ALA A 166 27.47 -46.44 -15.20
CA ALA A 166 27.08 -47.47 -16.16
C ALA A 166 28.14 -47.64 -17.28
N ALA A 167 28.69 -46.53 -17.79
CA ALA A 167 29.77 -46.55 -18.75
C ALA A 167 31.04 -47.20 -18.15
N GLY A 168 31.43 -46.83 -16.93
CA GLY A 168 32.57 -47.43 -16.23
C GLY A 168 32.44 -48.95 -16.06
N ASN A 169 31.21 -49.47 -15.87
CA ASN A 169 30.95 -50.91 -15.79
C ASN A 169 30.85 -51.62 -17.16
N ALA A 170 30.54 -50.89 -18.23
CA ALA A 170 30.35 -51.43 -19.56
C ALA A 170 31.66 -51.54 -20.35
N PHE A 171 32.57 -50.58 -20.17
CA PHE A 171 33.86 -50.54 -20.84
C PHE A 171 34.97 -51.21 -20.02
N ALA A 172 35.97 -51.77 -20.70
CA ALA A 172 37.08 -52.48 -20.03
C ALA A 172 38.08 -51.55 -19.35
N THR A 173 38.15 -50.28 -19.76
CA THR A 173 39.06 -49.26 -19.23
C THR A 173 38.32 -47.95 -19.04
N GLU A 174 38.71 -47.19 -18.02
CA GLU A 174 38.13 -45.88 -17.68
C GLU A 174 38.27 -44.88 -18.85
N GLN A 175 39.43 -44.87 -19.51
CA GLN A 175 39.70 -44.03 -20.68
C GLN A 175 38.71 -44.26 -21.83
N HIS A 176 38.28 -45.50 -22.07
CA HIS A 176 37.29 -45.79 -23.09
C HIS A 176 35.89 -45.32 -22.67
N ALA A 177 35.53 -45.45 -21.38
CA ALA A 177 34.29 -44.92 -20.86
C ALA A 177 34.24 -43.39 -20.99
N GLU A 178 35.30 -42.70 -20.58
CA GLU A 178 35.41 -41.24 -20.70
C GLU A 178 35.37 -40.78 -22.16
N LEU A 179 36.09 -41.46 -23.06
CA LEU A 179 36.07 -41.15 -24.48
C LEU A 179 34.65 -41.29 -25.04
N TRP A 180 33.94 -42.37 -24.72
CA TRP A 180 32.58 -42.58 -25.19
C TRP A 180 31.61 -41.52 -24.65
N LEU A 181 31.71 -41.15 -23.37
CA LEU A 181 30.85 -40.14 -22.77
C LEU A 181 31.02 -38.75 -23.41
N ASN A 182 32.24 -38.43 -23.86
CA ASN A 182 32.62 -37.11 -24.36
C ASN A 182 32.67 -37.01 -25.89
N THR A 183 32.47 -38.10 -26.63
CA THR A 183 32.45 -38.11 -28.09
C THR A 183 31.01 -38.11 -28.63
N GLY A 184 30.83 -37.53 -29.82
CA GLY A 184 29.52 -37.52 -30.48
C GLY A 184 29.13 -38.93 -30.90
N ASN A 185 27.94 -39.38 -30.50
CA ASN A 185 27.43 -40.70 -30.86
C ASN A 185 26.47 -40.58 -32.05
N PRO A 186 26.70 -41.28 -33.18
CA PRO A 186 25.79 -41.24 -34.33
C PRO A 186 24.35 -41.65 -34.01
N ALA A 187 24.15 -42.57 -33.06
CA ALA A 187 22.82 -42.99 -32.62
C ALA A 187 22.07 -41.87 -31.89
N LEU A 188 22.81 -40.95 -31.26
CA LEU A 188 22.29 -39.74 -30.61
C LEU A 188 22.38 -38.51 -31.53
N ARG A 189 22.37 -38.72 -32.86
CA ARG A 189 22.48 -37.67 -33.89
C ARG A 189 23.75 -36.81 -33.74
N GLY A 190 24.84 -37.42 -33.29
CA GLY A 190 26.12 -36.74 -33.06
C GLY A 190 26.22 -36.01 -31.72
N ALA A 191 25.19 -36.05 -30.88
CA ALA A 191 25.28 -35.50 -29.52
C ALA A 191 26.20 -36.34 -28.63
N ARG A 192 26.85 -35.68 -27.67
CA ARG A 192 27.63 -36.36 -26.62
C ARG A 192 26.67 -37.02 -25.63
N PRO A 193 26.84 -38.31 -25.27
CA PRO A 193 25.99 -38.99 -24.30
C PRO A 193 25.82 -38.22 -22.98
N ILE A 194 26.89 -37.59 -22.48
CA ILE A 194 26.84 -36.83 -21.23
C ILE A 194 26.00 -35.54 -21.32
N ASP A 195 25.88 -34.95 -22.51
CA ASP A 195 25.06 -33.76 -22.73
C ASP A 195 23.61 -34.07 -23.07
N TYR A 196 23.38 -35.19 -23.76
CA TYR A 196 22.05 -35.69 -24.07
C TYR A 196 21.31 -36.16 -22.82
N CYS A 197 22.03 -36.71 -21.84
CA CYS A 197 21.45 -37.20 -20.59
C CYS A 197 21.03 -36.03 -19.67
N THR A 198 19.74 -35.69 -19.70
CA THR A 198 19.13 -34.61 -18.91
C THR A 198 18.20 -35.10 -17.82
N ASP A 199 17.67 -36.31 -17.94
CA ASP A 199 16.69 -36.91 -17.05
C ASP A 199 16.73 -38.45 -17.12
N ASP A 200 15.90 -39.12 -16.34
CA ASP A 200 15.88 -40.60 -16.26
C ASP A 200 15.41 -41.25 -17.58
N GLY A 201 14.58 -40.56 -18.39
CA GLY A 201 14.12 -41.04 -19.69
C GLY A 201 15.23 -41.05 -20.73
N THR A 202 15.92 -39.91 -20.89
CA THR A 202 17.10 -39.80 -21.77
C THR A 202 18.24 -40.71 -21.29
N LEU A 203 18.39 -40.91 -19.98
CA LEU A 203 19.32 -41.91 -19.45
C LEU A 203 18.99 -43.32 -19.98
N ALA A 204 17.74 -43.76 -19.88
CA ALA A 204 17.33 -45.08 -20.34
C ALA A 204 17.63 -45.29 -21.84
N GLU A 205 17.40 -44.27 -22.67
CA GLU A 205 17.73 -44.28 -24.10
C GLU A 205 19.24 -44.40 -24.33
N VAL A 206 20.05 -43.59 -23.65
CA VAL A 206 21.52 -43.63 -23.78
C VAL A 206 22.10 -44.97 -23.33
N LEU A 207 21.53 -45.59 -22.29
CA LEU A 207 21.98 -46.89 -21.79
C LEU A 207 21.79 -48.02 -22.83
N LEU A 208 20.83 -47.91 -23.76
CA LEU A 208 20.65 -48.89 -24.84
C LEU A 208 21.83 -48.93 -25.81
N HIS A 209 22.60 -47.84 -25.89
CA HIS A 209 23.75 -47.72 -26.77
C HIS A 209 25.07 -48.09 -26.10
N LEU A 210 25.05 -48.46 -24.81
CA LEU A 210 26.23 -49.02 -24.16
C LEU A 210 26.53 -50.43 -24.71
N PRO A 211 27.82 -50.78 -24.86
CA PRO A 211 28.17 -52.15 -25.17
C PRO A 211 27.65 -53.09 -24.08
N LYS A 212 27.05 -54.22 -24.47
CA LYS A 212 26.56 -55.22 -23.52
C LYS A 212 27.74 -55.67 -22.66
N SER A 213 27.63 -55.45 -21.34
CA SER A 213 28.67 -55.80 -20.38
C SER A 213 29.16 -57.23 -20.64
N ARG A 214 30.46 -57.35 -20.92
CA ARG A 214 31.13 -58.65 -21.05
C ARG A 214 31.16 -59.24 -19.65
N ARG A 215 30.18 -60.11 -19.33
CA ARG A 215 30.23 -60.94 -18.12
C ARG A 215 31.60 -61.63 -18.11
N ARG A 216 32.46 -61.23 -17.16
CA ARG A 216 33.66 -61.99 -16.80
C ARG A 216 33.25 -63.14 -15.91
#